data_AF-Q5LN22-F1
#
_entry.id   AF-Q5LN22-F1
#
_cell.length_a   1.000
_cell.length_b   1.000
_cell.length_c   1.000
_cell.angle_alpha   90.00
_cell.angle_beta   90.00
_cell.angle_gamma   90.00
#
_symmetry.space_group_name_H-M   'P 1'
#
loop_
_entity.id
_entity.type
_entity.pdbx_description
1 polymer ?
#
loop_
_entity_poly.entity_id
_entity_poly.type
_entity_poly.pdbx_seq_one_letter_code
_entity_poly.pdbx_strand_id
1 'polypeptide(L)'
;MMTILALSRRMDGNASPVRSDAPVLENEAMMTHVIPTAPIEAYKTQARRLRDDLHAAGTPVSHSRALELVAHQHGARDWNTLVAGAGNRLRFSVGDRVSGTYLGQPFTAEIRGLTLLGDGSHRRITLHFDQPVDVVRFDSFSALRQRVSGVIGWDGRSSHCTSDGQPQLIVRPV
;
A
#
# COMPACT_ATOMS: atom_id res chain seq x y z
N MET A 1 52.90 11.91 -41.68
CA MET A 1 53.83 11.08 -42.47
C MET A 1 54.25 9.88 -41.62
N MET A 2 53.57 8.74 -41.74
CA MET A 2 54.16 7.40 -41.70
C MET A 2 53.08 6.42 -42.14
N THR A 3 53.38 5.78 -43.25
CA THR A 3 52.59 4.81 -44.00
C THR A 3 53.19 3.45 -43.71
N ILE A 4 52.40 2.44 -43.32
CA ILE A 4 52.68 1.04 -43.70
C ILE A 4 51.36 0.38 -44.11
N LEU A 5 51.41 -0.13 -45.33
CA LEU A 5 50.43 -0.82 -46.13
C LEU A 5 50.55 -2.34 -45.89
N ALA A 6 49.45 -3.08 -46.04
CA ALA A 6 49.32 -4.40 -46.70
C ALA A 6 48.46 -5.40 -45.90
N LEU A 7 47.62 -6.26 -46.47
CA LEU A 7 47.02 -6.44 -47.80
C LEU A 7 46.11 -7.69 -47.67
N SER A 8 44.99 -7.71 -48.40
CA SER A 8 44.49 -8.90 -49.15
C SER A 8 43.29 -9.74 -48.64
N ARG A 9 42.18 -9.60 -49.42
CA ARG A 9 41.26 -10.61 -50.03
C ARG A 9 40.22 -11.34 -49.15
N ARG A 10 38.91 -11.05 -49.40
CA ARG A 10 37.88 -11.70 -50.28
C ARG A 10 37.25 -12.96 -49.64
N MET A 11 36.01 -12.85 -49.16
CA MET A 11 34.70 -13.19 -49.80
C MET A 11 34.43 -14.71 -49.83
N ASP A 12 33.42 -15.16 -49.07
CA ASP A 12 32.17 -15.77 -49.60
C ASP A 12 31.28 -16.36 -48.47
N GLY A 13 29.96 -16.17 -48.61
CA GLY A 13 28.97 -17.23 -48.39
C GLY A 13 28.50 -17.59 -46.96
N ASN A 14 27.37 -17.01 -46.57
CA ASN A 14 26.15 -17.70 -46.09
C ASN A 14 26.29 -19.06 -45.37
N ALA A 15 25.99 -19.09 -44.06
CA ALA A 15 25.00 -19.98 -43.42
C ALA A 15 25.16 -19.96 -41.88
N SER A 16 24.11 -19.54 -41.17
CA SER A 16 23.94 -19.86 -39.74
C SER A 16 23.89 -21.39 -39.55
N PRO A 17 24.34 -21.89 -38.38
CA PRO A 17 23.31 -22.32 -37.43
C PRO A 17 23.63 -21.97 -35.96
N VAL A 18 22.61 -21.40 -35.31
CA VAL A 18 22.07 -21.76 -33.99
C VAL A 18 22.98 -22.56 -33.04
N ARG A 19 23.39 -21.90 -31.96
CA ARG A 19 23.37 -22.36 -30.54
C ARG A 19 23.93 -21.21 -29.69
N SER A 20 23.08 -20.35 -29.16
CA SER A 20 22.46 -20.47 -27.82
C SER A 20 23.50 -20.50 -26.71
N ASP A 21 24.02 -19.34 -26.33
CA ASP A 21 24.43 -19.07 -24.95
C ASP A 21 24.43 -17.54 -24.70
N ALA A 22 23.23 -16.99 -24.61
CA ALA A 22 23.01 -15.69 -23.99
C ALA A 22 22.50 -15.96 -22.56
N PRO A 23 23.05 -15.31 -21.52
CA PRO A 23 22.45 -15.37 -20.20
C PRO A 23 21.09 -14.67 -20.29
N VAL A 24 20.04 -15.47 -20.22
CA VAL A 24 18.66 -15.04 -20.03
C VAL A 24 18.59 -14.20 -18.75
N LEU A 25 18.50 -12.88 -18.94
CA LEU A 25 17.99 -11.97 -17.91
C LEU A 25 16.47 -12.09 -17.91
N GLU A 26 15.96 -13.20 -17.36
CA GLU A 26 14.57 -13.35 -16.96
C GLU A 26 14.33 -12.46 -15.73
N ASN A 27 14.13 -11.17 -15.98
CA ASN A 27 13.45 -10.27 -15.06
C ASN A 27 12.00 -10.10 -15.55
N GLU A 28 11.28 -11.20 -15.73
CA GLU A 28 9.82 -11.23 -15.73
C GLU A 28 9.30 -11.30 -14.28
N ALA A 29 9.75 -10.37 -13.45
CA ALA A 29 9.02 -10.06 -12.23
C ALA A 29 7.90 -9.11 -12.64
N MET A 30 6.70 -9.68 -12.79
CA MET A 30 5.41 -9.02 -12.63
C MET A 30 5.56 -7.85 -11.65
N MET A 31 5.70 -6.64 -12.21
CA MET A 31 5.60 -5.41 -11.45
C MET A 31 4.12 -5.26 -11.10
N THR A 32 3.70 -5.98 -10.06
CA THR A 32 2.69 -5.45 -9.15
C THR A 32 3.30 -4.14 -8.67
N HIS A 33 2.99 -3.05 -9.37
CA HIS A 33 3.45 -1.72 -9.01
C HIS A 33 2.80 -1.43 -7.66
N VAL A 34 3.54 -1.74 -6.59
CA VAL A 34 3.13 -1.39 -5.23
C VAL A 34 3.27 0.12 -5.19
N ILE A 35 2.17 0.81 -5.50
CA ILE A 35 2.14 2.27 -5.63
C ILE A 35 2.63 2.84 -4.29
N PRO A 36 3.80 3.51 -4.24
CA PRO A 36 4.24 4.17 -3.03
C PRO A 36 3.22 5.27 -2.71
N THR A 37 2.41 5.02 -1.69
CA THR A 37 1.18 5.79 -1.43
C THR A 37 1.54 7.11 -0.75
N ALA A 38 1.47 8.21 -1.51
CA ALA A 38 1.67 9.56 -1.00
C ALA A 38 0.46 10.01 -0.14
N PRO A 39 0.62 11.01 0.76
CA PRO A 39 -0.52 11.58 1.48
C PRO A 39 -1.54 12.19 0.49
N ILE A 40 -2.85 12.15 0.80
CA ILE A 40 -3.90 12.71 -0.08
C ILE A 40 -3.60 14.16 -0.50
N GLU A 41 -3.08 14.98 0.41
CA GLU A 41 -2.71 16.37 0.14
C GLU A 41 -1.59 16.51 -0.90
N ALA A 42 -0.67 15.54 -0.96
CA ALA A 42 0.34 15.49 -2.01
C ALA A 42 -0.31 15.22 -3.37
N TYR A 43 -1.29 14.33 -3.46
CA TYR A 43 -2.02 14.07 -4.70
C TYR A 43 -2.87 15.27 -5.15
N LYS A 44 -3.54 15.97 -4.23
CA LYS A 44 -4.25 17.23 -4.56
C LYS A 44 -3.29 18.30 -5.06
N THR A 45 -2.11 18.41 -4.45
CA THR A 45 -1.07 19.35 -4.89
C THR A 45 -0.56 18.99 -6.30
N GLN A 46 -0.34 17.69 -6.56
CA GLN A 46 0.02 17.19 -7.89
C GLN A 46 -1.06 17.50 -8.93
N ALA A 47 -2.34 17.27 -8.61
CA ALA A 47 -3.45 17.56 -9.50
C ALA A 47 -3.58 19.06 -9.82
N ARG A 48 -3.31 19.93 -8.83
CA ARG A 48 -3.26 21.39 -9.06
C ARG A 48 -2.16 21.76 -10.06
N ARG A 49 -0.94 21.30 -9.83
CA ARG A 49 0.21 21.56 -10.72
C ARG A 49 -0.07 21.05 -12.13
N LEU A 50 -0.54 19.81 -12.26
CA LEU A 50 -0.90 19.21 -13.54
C LEU A 50 -1.95 20.03 -14.30
N ARG A 51 -2.96 20.53 -13.59
CA ARG A 51 -3.99 21.39 -14.20
C ARG A 51 -3.40 22.70 -14.72
N ASP A 52 -2.54 23.34 -13.94
CA ASP A 52 -1.93 24.61 -14.31
C ASP A 52 -0.99 24.44 -15.52
N ASP A 53 -0.24 23.34 -15.57
CA ASP A 53 0.61 22.97 -16.72
C ASP A 53 -0.22 22.71 -17.99
N LEU A 54 -1.32 21.96 -17.87
CA LEU A 54 -2.22 21.68 -19.00
C LEU A 54 -2.92 22.95 -19.50
N HIS A 55 -3.26 23.86 -18.60
CA HIS A 55 -3.81 25.16 -18.96
C HIS A 55 -2.77 26.00 -19.73
N ALA A 56 -1.51 26.02 -19.28
CA ALA A 56 -0.43 26.70 -20.01
C ALA A 56 -0.16 26.08 -21.39
N ALA A 57 -0.33 24.77 -21.53
CA ALA A 57 -0.23 24.04 -22.80
C ALA A 57 -1.46 24.20 -23.71
N GLY A 58 -2.44 25.03 -23.34
CA GLY A 58 -3.64 25.30 -24.16
C GLY A 58 -4.72 24.22 -24.10
N THR A 59 -4.61 23.25 -23.18
CA THR A 59 -5.61 22.18 -22.96
C THR A 59 -6.22 22.34 -21.56
N PRO A 60 -7.10 23.32 -21.33
CA PRO A 60 -7.67 23.54 -20.00
C PRO A 60 -8.51 22.33 -19.57
N VAL A 61 -8.23 21.80 -18.38
CA VAL A 61 -9.01 20.73 -17.75
C VAL A 61 -9.63 21.21 -16.44
N SER A 62 -10.78 20.64 -16.08
CA SER A 62 -11.40 20.90 -14.77
C SER A 62 -10.55 20.31 -13.64
N HIS A 63 -10.74 20.83 -12.42
CA HIS A 63 -10.03 20.31 -11.25
C HIS A 63 -10.32 18.82 -11.00
N SER A 64 -11.59 18.42 -11.11
CA SER A 64 -11.99 17.01 -10.98
C SER A 64 -11.31 16.13 -12.04
N ARG A 65 -11.20 16.59 -13.29
CA ARG A 65 -10.50 15.84 -14.34
C ARG A 65 -9.01 15.67 -14.05
N ALA A 66 -8.36 16.68 -13.48
CA ALA A 66 -6.96 16.57 -13.07
C ALA A 66 -6.76 15.55 -11.93
N LEU A 67 -7.70 15.45 -10.98
CA LEU A 67 -7.66 14.42 -9.93
C LEU A 67 -7.79 13.01 -10.51
N GLU A 68 -8.68 12.80 -11.48
CA GLU A 68 -8.81 11.51 -12.16
C GLU A 68 -7.52 11.13 -12.94
N LEU A 69 -6.89 12.09 -13.61
CA LEU A 69 -5.63 11.85 -14.31
C LEU A 69 -4.50 11.46 -13.35
N VAL A 70 -4.42 12.11 -12.19
CA VAL A 70 -3.48 11.72 -11.12
C VAL A 70 -3.80 10.31 -10.62
N ALA A 71 -5.07 9.96 -10.39
CA ALA A 71 -5.46 8.62 -9.98
C ALA A 71 -5.01 7.54 -10.97
N HIS A 72 -5.26 7.76 -12.26
CA HIS A 72 -4.80 6.85 -13.32
C HIS A 72 -3.28 6.76 -13.41
N GLN A 73 -2.55 7.87 -13.24
CA GLN A 73 -1.08 7.88 -13.22
C GLN A 73 -0.52 7.04 -12.08
N HIS A 74 -1.25 6.99 -10.96
CA HIS A 74 -0.94 6.15 -9.80
C HIS A 74 -1.66 4.79 -9.85
N GLY A 75 -2.11 4.32 -11.03
CA GLY A 75 -2.68 2.98 -11.21
C GLY A 75 -4.07 2.75 -10.61
N ALA A 76 -4.73 3.79 -10.09
CA ALA A 76 -6.10 3.71 -9.59
C ALA A 76 -7.13 3.94 -10.72
N ARG A 77 -8.30 3.31 -10.59
CA ARG A 77 -9.40 3.42 -11.56
C ARG A 77 -10.02 4.82 -11.57
N ASP A 78 -10.11 5.44 -10.41
CA ASP A 78 -10.70 6.77 -10.22
C ASP A 78 -10.12 7.42 -8.96
N TRP A 79 -10.36 8.73 -8.82
CA TRP A 79 -9.91 9.50 -7.66
C TRP A 79 -10.42 8.92 -6.35
N ASN A 80 -11.66 8.43 -6.32
CA ASN A 80 -12.25 7.84 -5.11
C ASN A 80 -11.50 6.57 -4.67
N THR A 81 -11.08 5.75 -5.63
CA THR A 81 -10.28 4.53 -5.40
C THR A 81 -8.87 4.89 -4.90
N LEU A 82 -8.24 5.91 -5.49
CA LEU A 82 -6.94 6.41 -5.01
C LEU A 82 -7.05 6.95 -3.58
N VAL A 83 -8.10 7.73 -3.29
CA VAL A 83 -8.35 8.29 -1.95
C VAL A 83 -8.74 7.21 -0.96
N ALA A 84 -9.51 6.19 -1.34
CA ALA A 84 -9.78 5.06 -0.46
C ALA A 84 -8.48 4.34 -0.08
N GLY A 85 -7.57 4.14 -1.04
CA GLY A 85 -6.25 3.54 -0.80
C GLY A 85 -5.28 4.43 -0.03
N ALA A 86 -5.32 5.75 -0.24
CA ALA A 86 -4.39 6.70 0.37
C ALA A 86 -4.89 7.29 1.71
N GLY A 87 -6.21 7.43 1.85
CA GLY A 87 -6.87 8.26 2.85
C GLY A 87 -7.24 7.56 4.13
N ASN A 88 -7.32 6.25 4.12
CA ASN A 88 -7.70 5.49 5.28
C ASN A 88 -6.56 4.57 5.70
N ARG A 89 -5.32 5.04 5.56
CA ARG A 89 -4.17 4.39 6.19
C ARG A 89 -4.00 5.03 7.55
N LEU A 90 -4.74 4.55 8.56
CA LEU A 90 -4.48 4.94 9.94
C LEU A 90 -2.99 4.72 10.21
N ARG A 91 -2.27 5.81 10.44
CA ARG A 91 -0.82 5.78 10.70
C ARG A 91 -0.65 5.49 12.18
N PHE A 92 -0.64 4.20 12.48
CA PHE A 92 -0.29 3.71 13.79
C PHE A 92 1.22 3.56 13.90
N SER A 93 1.76 3.94 15.05
CA SER A 93 3.15 3.74 15.47
C SER A 93 3.16 2.96 16.78
N VAL A 94 4.24 2.21 17.02
CA VAL A 94 4.44 1.59 18.33
C VAL A 94 4.60 2.70 19.37
N GLY A 95 3.87 2.60 20.48
CA GLY A 95 3.76 3.62 21.52
C GLY A 95 2.52 4.51 21.38
N ASP A 96 1.84 4.51 20.24
CA ASP A 96 0.62 5.31 20.08
C ASP A 96 -0.49 4.80 21.01
N ARG A 97 -1.28 5.76 21.51
CA ARG A 97 -2.52 5.47 22.22
C ARG A 97 -3.61 5.24 21.18
N VAL A 98 -4.45 4.26 21.43
CA VAL A 98 -5.59 3.93 20.57
C VAL A 98 -6.81 3.57 21.41
N SER A 99 -7.98 3.78 20.83
CA SER A 99 -9.27 3.39 21.39
C SER A 99 -10.05 2.58 20.38
N GLY A 100 -11.05 1.84 20.85
CA GLY A 100 -11.87 1.07 19.93
C GLY A 100 -12.69 0.00 20.60
N THR A 101 -13.01 -1.05 19.85
CA THR A 101 -13.81 -2.18 20.35
C THR A 101 -13.12 -3.50 20.04
N TYR A 102 -13.07 -4.38 21.03
CA TYR A 102 -12.59 -5.75 20.90
C TYR A 102 -13.70 -6.70 21.33
N LEU A 103 -14.17 -7.55 20.41
CA LEU A 103 -15.33 -8.43 20.58
C LEU A 103 -16.57 -7.69 21.09
N GLY A 104 -16.71 -6.42 20.66
CA GLY A 104 -17.81 -5.54 21.05
C GLY A 104 -17.63 -4.83 22.39
N GLN A 105 -16.52 -5.02 23.09
CA GLN A 105 -16.22 -4.33 24.35
C GLN A 105 -15.30 -3.13 24.07
N PRO A 106 -15.61 -1.94 24.60
CA PRO A 106 -14.77 -0.77 24.40
C PRO A 106 -13.43 -0.92 25.12
N PHE A 107 -12.35 -0.40 24.53
CA PHE A 107 -11.03 -0.40 25.15
C PHE A 107 -10.27 0.91 24.90
N THR A 108 -9.31 1.18 25.78
CA THR A 108 -8.19 2.10 25.54
C THR A 108 -6.90 1.32 25.70
N ALA A 109 -5.97 1.48 24.76
CA ALA A 109 -4.76 0.69 24.66
C ALA A 109 -3.56 1.51 24.20
N GLU A 110 -2.38 0.96 24.45
CA GLU A 110 -1.14 1.36 23.80
C GLU A 110 -0.73 0.29 22.77
N ILE A 111 -0.25 0.73 21.61
CA ILE A 111 0.31 -0.15 20.59
C ILE A 111 1.70 -0.62 21.05
N ARG A 112 1.85 -1.90 21.38
CA ARG A 112 3.14 -2.51 21.73
C ARG A 112 3.88 -3.12 20.55
N GLY A 113 3.18 -3.41 19.46
CA GLY A 113 3.78 -3.97 18.26
C GLY A 113 2.96 -3.67 17.03
N LEU A 114 3.64 -3.40 15.92
CA LEU A 114 3.01 -3.24 14.62
C LEU A 114 3.89 -3.91 13.56
N THR A 115 3.32 -4.83 12.81
CA THR A 115 3.99 -5.57 11.74
C THR A 115 3.15 -5.48 10.48
N LEU A 116 3.74 -5.05 9.36
CA LEU A 116 3.08 -5.06 8.05
C LEU A 116 3.05 -6.49 7.50
N LEU A 117 1.93 -6.91 6.91
CA LEU A 117 1.78 -8.20 6.25
C LEU A 117 1.62 -8.00 4.74
N GLY A 118 2.31 -8.84 3.96
CA GLY A 118 2.23 -8.84 2.49
C GLY A 118 2.62 -7.50 1.87
N ASP A 119 1.74 -6.96 1.03
CA ASP A 119 1.85 -5.66 0.36
C ASP A 119 1.61 -4.45 1.29
N GLY A 120 1.38 -4.68 2.58
CA GLY A 120 1.09 -3.63 3.55
C GLY A 120 -0.37 -3.17 3.57
N SER A 121 -1.28 -3.93 2.94
CA SER A 121 -2.74 -3.79 3.07
C SER A 121 -3.25 -4.23 4.44
N HIS A 122 -2.63 -5.26 5.01
CA HIS A 122 -2.94 -5.81 6.32
C HIS A 122 -1.78 -5.59 7.29
N ARG A 123 -2.11 -5.41 8.57
CA ARG A 123 -1.13 -5.16 9.62
C ARG A 123 -1.50 -5.94 10.84
N ARG A 124 -0.53 -6.64 11.42
CA ARG A 124 -0.68 -7.26 12.73
C ARG A 124 -0.34 -6.21 13.77
N ILE A 125 -1.31 -5.91 14.61
CA ILE A 125 -1.20 -4.96 15.71
C ILE A 125 -1.22 -5.75 17.02
N THR A 126 -0.31 -5.42 17.93
CA THR A 126 -0.29 -5.92 19.30
C THR A 126 -0.64 -4.78 20.22
N LEU A 127 -1.77 -4.91 20.91
CA LEU A 127 -2.32 -3.91 21.82
C LEU A 127 -2.10 -4.35 23.25
N HIS A 128 -1.79 -3.39 24.11
CA HIS A 128 -1.80 -3.55 25.56
C HIS A 128 -2.86 -2.62 26.13
N PHE A 129 -3.94 -3.19 26.65
CA PHE A 129 -5.02 -2.43 27.26
C PHE A 129 -4.57 -1.82 28.59
N ASP A 130 -5.02 -0.60 28.85
CA ASP A 130 -4.70 0.12 30.09
C ASP A 130 -5.33 -0.55 31.30
N GLN A 131 -6.58 -0.97 31.12
CA GLN A 131 -7.32 -1.79 32.06
C GLN A 131 -7.59 -3.14 31.40
N PRO A 132 -7.42 -4.27 32.11
CA PRO A 132 -7.83 -5.57 31.59
C PRO A 132 -9.29 -5.54 31.13
N VAL A 133 -9.53 -5.87 29.88
CA VAL A 133 -10.88 -5.86 29.29
C VAL A 133 -11.45 -7.27 29.39
N ASP A 134 -12.64 -7.41 29.96
CA ASP A 134 -13.39 -8.66 29.93
C ASP A 134 -14.01 -8.84 28.55
N VAL A 135 -13.62 -9.89 27.84
CA VAL A 135 -14.03 -10.11 26.45
C VAL A 135 -15.26 -11.01 26.34
N VAL A 136 -15.84 -11.42 27.47
CA VAL A 136 -17.08 -12.21 27.51
C VAL A 136 -18.25 -11.28 27.81
N ARG A 137 -19.37 -11.50 27.11
CA ARG A 137 -20.61 -10.71 27.30
C ARG A 137 -21.56 -11.29 28.35
N PHE A 138 -21.32 -12.51 28.82
CA PHE A 138 -22.18 -13.21 29.77
C PHE A 138 -21.59 -13.16 31.18
N ASP A 139 -22.41 -12.82 32.19
CA ASP A 139 -22.00 -12.71 33.59
C ASP A 139 -21.48 -14.02 34.22
N SER A 140 -21.71 -15.17 33.57
CA SER A 140 -21.29 -16.47 34.11
C SER A 140 -19.81 -16.79 33.90
N PHE A 141 -19.07 -16.00 33.09
CA PHE A 141 -17.66 -16.25 32.81
C PHE A 141 -16.89 -14.95 32.53
N SER A 142 -15.72 -14.78 33.13
CA SER A 142 -14.78 -13.69 32.81
C SER A 142 -13.58 -14.21 32.01
N ALA A 143 -13.24 -13.50 30.94
CA ALA A 143 -11.98 -13.70 30.22
C ALA A 143 -11.26 -12.36 30.07
N LEU A 144 -10.55 -11.97 31.13
CA LEU A 144 -9.77 -10.74 31.13
C LEU A 144 -8.57 -10.87 30.19
N ARG A 145 -8.51 -10.00 29.19
CA ARG A 145 -7.35 -9.85 28.31
C ARG A 145 -6.71 -8.51 28.62
N GLN A 146 -5.41 -8.52 28.89
CA GLN A 146 -4.62 -7.29 29.00
C GLN A 146 -3.80 -7.03 27.74
N ARG A 147 -3.38 -8.08 27.03
CA ARG A 147 -2.67 -7.99 25.77
C ARG A 147 -3.38 -8.81 24.71
N VAL A 148 -3.62 -8.20 23.56
CA VAL A 148 -4.25 -8.85 22.41
C VAL A 148 -3.45 -8.57 21.15
N SER A 149 -3.46 -9.50 20.21
CA SER A 149 -2.92 -9.27 18.87
C SER A 149 -4.00 -9.58 17.85
N GLY A 150 -4.12 -8.72 16.84
CA GLY A 150 -5.09 -8.86 15.77
C GLY A 150 -4.50 -8.41 14.45
N VAL A 151 -5.09 -8.89 13.34
CA VAL A 151 -4.79 -8.36 12.01
C VAL A 151 -5.88 -7.36 11.67
N ILE A 152 -5.46 -6.13 11.34
CA ILE A 152 -6.32 -5.05 10.91
C ILE A 152 -5.97 -4.64 9.48
N GLY A 153 -6.98 -4.20 8.73
CA GLY A 153 -6.79 -3.53 7.45
C GLY A 153 -6.23 -2.13 7.62
N TRP A 154 -6.11 -1.44 6.50
CA TRP A 154 -5.80 0.00 6.44
C TRP A 154 -6.77 0.81 7.30
N ASP A 155 -8.05 0.42 7.30
CA ASP A 155 -9.17 1.03 8.01
C ASP A 155 -9.21 0.86 9.53
N GLY A 156 -8.22 0.15 10.09
CA GLY A 156 -8.19 -0.15 11.52
C GLY A 156 -9.18 -1.22 11.94
N ARG A 157 -9.81 -1.95 11.01
CA ARG A 157 -10.77 -3.01 11.32
C ARG A 157 -10.20 -4.38 10.98
N SER A 158 -10.54 -5.38 11.78
CA SER A 158 -10.20 -6.77 11.46
C SER A 158 -11.08 -7.31 10.33
N SER A 159 -10.49 -8.14 9.48
CA SER A 159 -11.23 -8.91 8.46
C SER A 159 -12.14 -9.98 9.07
N HIS A 160 -11.79 -10.49 10.26
CA HIS A 160 -12.64 -11.41 11.00
C HIS A 160 -13.81 -10.66 11.66
N CYS A 161 -15.02 -11.20 11.45
CA CYS A 161 -16.24 -10.73 12.09
C CYS A 161 -16.69 -11.69 13.21
N THR A 162 -17.45 -11.18 14.16
CA THR A 162 -18.27 -11.98 15.08
C THR A 162 -19.50 -12.51 14.35
N SER A 163 -20.23 -13.45 14.98
CA SER A 163 -21.49 -13.98 14.44
C SER A 163 -22.54 -12.91 14.15
N ASP A 164 -22.43 -11.73 14.79
CA ASP A 164 -23.31 -10.57 14.60
C ASP A 164 -22.89 -9.69 13.39
N GLY A 165 -21.91 -10.12 12.59
CA GLY A 165 -21.42 -9.40 11.41
C GLY A 165 -20.52 -8.20 11.72
N GLN A 166 -20.19 -7.94 12.98
CA GLN A 166 -19.31 -6.84 13.38
C GLN A 166 -17.83 -7.28 13.37
N PRO A 167 -16.88 -6.42 12.97
CA PRO A 167 -15.46 -6.72 13.09
C PRO A 167 -15.08 -7.04 14.54
N GLN A 168 -14.29 -8.09 14.73
CA GLN A 168 -13.83 -8.50 16.05
C GLN A 168 -12.92 -7.46 16.72
N LEU A 169 -12.16 -6.71 15.93
CA LEU A 169 -11.29 -5.65 16.41
C LEU A 169 -11.48 -4.40 15.55
N ILE A 170 -11.78 -3.29 16.20
CA ILE A 170 -11.76 -1.96 15.59
C ILE A 170 -10.81 -1.10 16.40
N VAL A 171 -9.85 -0.48 15.73
CA VAL A 171 -8.83 0.38 16.32
C VAL A 171 -8.93 1.76 15.70
N ARG A 172 -8.93 2.79 16.55
CA ARG A 172 -8.99 4.20 16.17
C ARG A 172 -7.92 4.98 16.94
N PRO A 173 -7.31 6.01 16.33
CA PRO A 173 -6.49 6.96 17.07
C PRO A 173 -7.35 7.69 18.11
N VAL A 174 -6.76 8.02 19.27
CA VAL A 174 -7.39 8.85 20.32
C VAL A 174 -7.02 10.31 20.15
#